data_AF-A0A2T5G3G4-F1
#
_entry.id   AF-A0A2T5G3G4-F1
#
_cell.length_a   1.000
_cell.length_b   1.000
_cell.length_c   1.000
_cell.angle_alpha   90.00
_cell.angle_beta   90.00
_cell.angle_gamma   90.00
#
_symmetry.space_group_name_H-M   'P 1'
#
loop_
_entity.id
_entity.type
_entity.pdbx_description
1 polymer ?
#
loop_
_entity_poly.entity_id
_entity_poly.type
_entity_poly.pdbx_seq_one_letter_code
_entity_poly.pdbx_strand_id
1 'polypeptide(L)'
;MAVTRGDRLEIDLTFDVARSTAHRFGIDVRASSNRRERTRLLYDRRARRFRFDRSRSGIVGGVREVSLSAERLRLHLFIDRSSVELFVNDGERSFTARVYPDPGSDGVLIFAEGGAVVVESMRVWRLKNIWAGMLH
;
A
#
# COMPACT_ATOMS: atom_id res chain seq x y z
N MET A 1 -13.45 0.80 8.28
CA MET A 1 -13.30 2.21 7.88
C MET A 1 -11.86 2.42 7.40
N ALA A 2 -11.57 3.51 6.69
CA ALA A 2 -10.19 3.86 6.34
C ALA A 2 -9.39 4.20 7.60
N VAL A 3 -8.13 3.79 7.66
CA VAL A 3 -7.24 4.11 8.80
C VAL A 3 -6.67 5.53 8.68
N THR A 4 -6.59 6.06 7.47
CA THR A 4 -6.26 7.46 7.17
C THR A 4 -6.70 7.80 5.74
N ARG A 5 -6.57 9.07 5.37
CA ARG A 5 -6.86 9.59 4.02
C ARG A 5 -5.79 10.59 3.56
N GLY A 6 -5.46 10.56 2.27
CA GLY A 6 -4.58 11.53 1.61
C GLY A 6 -4.11 11.10 0.22
N ASP A 7 -3.74 12.09 -0.60
CA ASP A 7 -3.17 11.89 -1.95
C ASP A 7 -1.63 11.95 -1.97
N ARG A 8 -1.02 12.45 -0.89
CA ARG A 8 0.43 12.64 -0.70
C ARG A 8 0.84 12.17 0.69
N LEU A 9 1.31 10.93 0.78
CA LEU A 9 1.57 10.26 2.05
C LEU A 9 2.90 9.51 2.01
N GLU A 10 3.61 9.54 3.13
CA GLU A 10 4.61 8.53 3.47
C GLU A 10 4.00 7.61 4.53
N ILE A 11 4.18 6.30 4.37
CA ILE A 11 3.64 5.29 5.29
C ILE A 11 4.74 4.29 5.62
N ASP A 12 5.01 4.10 6.91
CA ASP A 12 5.88 3.04 7.43
C ASP A 12 5.02 2.06 8.22
N LEU A 13 4.80 0.89 7.66
CA LEU A 13 3.87 -0.12 8.16
C LEU A 13 4.60 -1.45 8.32
N THR A 14 4.48 -2.06 9.49
CA THR A 14 5.06 -3.37 9.78
C THR A 14 3.98 -4.33 10.25
N PHE A 15 3.90 -5.48 9.58
CA PHE A 15 3.07 -6.62 9.98
C PHE A 15 3.92 -7.69 10.66
N ASP A 16 3.41 -8.23 11.75
CA ASP A 16 3.94 -9.42 12.40
C ASP A 16 3.30 -10.65 11.74
N VAL A 17 4.01 -11.24 10.77
CA VAL A 17 3.48 -12.35 9.95
C VAL A 17 3.40 -13.62 10.78
N ALA A 18 4.37 -13.84 11.68
CA ALA A 18 4.42 -15.00 12.57
C ALA A 18 3.21 -15.07 13.50
N ARG A 19 2.74 -13.93 14.03
CA ARG A 19 1.55 -13.86 14.89
C ARG A 19 0.23 -13.66 14.13
N SER A 20 0.28 -13.48 12.81
CA SER A 20 -0.91 -13.32 11.97
C SER A 20 -1.51 -14.66 11.54
N THR A 21 -2.84 -14.78 11.57
CA THR A 21 -3.56 -15.98 11.11
C THR A 21 -4.11 -15.85 9.68
N ALA A 22 -4.27 -14.61 9.19
CA ALA A 22 -4.80 -14.30 7.86
C ALA A 22 -3.98 -14.90 6.69
N HIS A 23 -4.67 -15.57 5.76
CA HIS A 23 -4.05 -16.15 4.57
C HIS A 23 -3.51 -15.07 3.62
N ARG A 24 -4.25 -13.97 3.49
CA ARG A 24 -3.84 -12.79 2.72
C ARG A 24 -4.11 -11.55 3.54
N PHE A 25 -3.20 -10.60 3.49
CA PHE A 25 -3.37 -9.31 4.15
C PHE A 25 -2.51 -8.26 3.48
N GLY A 26 -2.72 -7.01 3.85
CA GLY A 26 -1.92 -5.91 3.36
C GLY A 26 -2.64 -4.59 3.47
N ILE A 27 -2.30 -3.70 2.55
CA ILE A 27 -2.77 -2.32 2.52
C ILE A 27 -3.31 -1.97 1.13
N ASP A 28 -4.52 -1.41 1.12
CA ASP A 28 -5.10 -0.74 -0.04
C ASP A 28 -4.86 0.76 0.11
N VAL A 29 -4.28 1.39 -0.91
CA VAL A 29 -4.03 2.85 -0.96
C VAL A 29 -4.74 3.46 -2.15
N ARG A 30 -4.96 4.78 -2.11
CA ARG A 30 -5.73 5.50 -3.13
C ARG A 30 -7.06 4.81 -3.40
N ALA A 31 -7.74 4.47 -2.32
CA ALA A 31 -8.96 3.68 -2.36
C ALA A 31 -10.20 4.57 -2.34
N SER A 32 -11.18 4.26 -3.20
CA SER A 32 -12.48 4.93 -3.20
C SER A 32 -13.32 4.52 -1.98
N SER A 33 -14.30 5.34 -1.60
CA SER A 33 -15.23 5.05 -0.48
C SER A 33 -16.00 3.73 -0.68
N ASN A 34 -16.38 3.42 -1.92
CA ASN A 34 -17.04 2.17 -2.30
C ASN A 34 -16.07 1.00 -2.56
N ARG A 35 -14.76 1.21 -2.38
CA ARG A 35 -13.65 0.25 -2.53
C ARG A 35 -13.50 -0.37 -3.94
N ARG A 36 -14.18 0.17 -4.95
CA ARG A 36 -14.06 -0.30 -6.34
C ARG A 36 -12.74 0.12 -6.96
N GLU A 37 -12.23 1.29 -6.60
CA GLU A 37 -10.91 1.76 -7.01
C GLU A 37 -9.93 1.63 -5.85
N ARG A 38 -8.71 1.14 -6.12
CA ARG A 38 -7.58 1.02 -5.19
C ARG A 38 -6.30 0.55 -5.88
N THR A 39 -5.17 0.88 -5.28
CA THR A 39 -3.90 0.15 -5.46
C THR A 39 -3.74 -0.80 -4.28
N ARG A 40 -3.59 -2.10 -4.56
CA ARG A 40 -3.53 -3.15 -3.54
C ARG A 40 -2.12 -3.70 -3.40
N LEU A 41 -1.59 -3.61 -2.18
CA LEU A 41 -0.30 -4.18 -1.78
C LEU A 41 -0.59 -5.36 -0.87
N LEU A 42 -0.38 -6.56 -1.37
CA LEU A 42 -0.89 -7.79 -0.77
C LEU A 42 0.23 -8.79 -0.54
N TYR A 43 0.26 -9.37 0.66
CA TYR A 43 1.04 -10.55 0.95
C TYR A 43 0.12 -11.78 1.05
N ASP A 44 0.45 -12.83 0.28
CA ASP A 44 -0.18 -14.15 0.36
C ASP A 44 0.77 -15.09 1.10
N ARG A 45 0.41 -15.42 2.35
CA ARG A 45 1.25 -16.23 3.24
C ARG A 45 1.36 -17.68 2.76
N ARG A 46 0.29 -18.22 2.16
CA ARG A 46 0.28 -19.61 1.66
C ARG A 46 1.14 -19.74 0.42
N ALA A 47 1.02 -18.79 -0.51
CA ALA A 47 1.80 -18.77 -1.74
C ALA A 47 3.22 -18.24 -1.55
N ARG A 48 3.54 -17.63 -0.39
CA ARG A 48 4.81 -16.92 -0.12
C ARG A 48 5.12 -15.90 -1.21
N ARG A 49 4.14 -15.04 -1.49
CA ARG A 49 4.21 -14.04 -2.55
C ARG A 49 3.74 -12.69 -2.08
N PHE A 50 4.44 -11.66 -2.54
CA PHE A 50 4.01 -10.28 -2.43
C PHE A 50 3.53 -9.78 -3.80
N ARG A 51 2.41 -9.07 -3.82
CA ARG A 51 1.78 -8.54 -5.03
C ARG A 51 1.57 -7.03 -4.90
N PHE A 52 2.04 -6.33 -5.93
CA PHE A 52 1.67 -4.95 -6.20
C PHE A 52 0.62 -4.97 -7.32
N ASP A 53 -0.64 -4.88 -6.94
CA ASP A 53 -1.80 -4.97 -7.83
C ASP A 53 -2.39 -3.58 -8.09
N ARG A 54 -2.28 -3.14 -9.35
CA ARG A 54 -2.83 -1.88 -9.85
C ARG A 54 -4.02 -2.07 -10.77
N SER A 55 -4.57 -3.28 -10.88
CA SER A 55 -5.69 -3.60 -11.78
C SER A 55 -6.90 -2.69 -11.60
N ARG A 56 -7.03 -2.03 -10.44
CA ARG A 56 -8.11 -1.08 -10.11
C ARG A 56 -7.58 0.28 -9.67
N SER A 57 -6.44 0.74 -10.18
CA SER A 57 -5.82 2.02 -9.81
C SER A 57 -6.14 3.16 -10.78
N GLY A 58 -7.38 3.17 -11.28
CA GLY A 58 -7.88 4.08 -12.29
C GLY A 58 -7.51 3.64 -13.71
N ILE A 59 -6.92 4.54 -14.49
CA ILE A 59 -6.75 4.38 -15.95
C ILE A 59 -5.78 3.24 -16.33
N VAL A 60 -4.69 3.08 -15.56
CA VAL A 60 -3.64 2.10 -15.88
C VAL A 60 -3.64 0.93 -14.90
N GLY A 61 -3.64 -0.28 -15.44
CA GLY A 61 -3.68 -1.53 -14.69
C GLY A 61 -2.38 -2.33 -14.70
N GLY A 62 -2.41 -3.48 -14.03
CA GLY A 62 -1.36 -4.50 -14.06
C GLY A 62 -1.01 -5.03 -12.68
N VAL A 63 -0.42 -6.22 -12.64
CA VAL A 63 0.03 -6.88 -11.42
C VAL A 63 1.51 -7.18 -11.56
N ARG A 64 2.30 -6.79 -10.56
CA ARG A 64 3.68 -7.26 -10.37
C ARG A 64 3.73 -8.11 -9.12
N GLU A 65 4.42 -9.23 -9.18
CA GLU A 65 4.53 -10.13 -8.05
C GLU A 65 5.95 -10.66 -7.90
N VAL A 66 6.32 -10.98 -6.66
CA VAL A 66 7.61 -11.57 -6.30
C VAL A 66 7.40 -12.66 -5.27
N SER A 67 8.24 -13.69 -5.32
CA SER A 67 8.36 -14.63 -4.20
C SER A 67 8.97 -13.89 -3.01
N LEU A 68 8.33 -14.02 -1.85
CA LEU A 68 8.75 -13.41 -0.60
C LEU A 68 8.32 -14.31 0.55
N SER A 69 9.27 -14.74 1.36
CA SER A 69 9.01 -15.46 2.61
C SER A 69 9.46 -14.57 3.75
N ALA A 70 8.53 -14.17 4.60
CA ALA A 70 8.81 -13.25 5.70
C ALA A 70 8.03 -13.66 6.95
N GLU A 71 8.68 -13.61 8.11
CA GLU A 71 8.04 -13.71 9.44
C GLU A 71 7.64 -12.32 9.98
N ARG A 72 8.26 -11.27 9.42
CA ARG A 72 7.95 -9.86 9.65
C ARG A 72 7.99 -9.14 8.31
N LEU A 73 6.94 -8.40 7.99
CA LEU A 73 6.81 -7.72 6.70
C LEU A 73 6.75 -6.21 6.93
N ARG A 74 7.83 -5.50 6.59
CA ARG A 74 7.86 -4.04 6.60
C ARG A 74 7.59 -3.49 5.20
N LEU A 75 6.67 -2.55 5.12
CA LEU A 75 6.31 -1.80 3.92
C LEU A 75 6.56 -0.32 4.18
N HIS A 76 7.46 0.27 3.43
CA HIS A 76 7.71 1.71 3.43
C HIS A 76 7.24 2.28 2.10
N LEU A 77 6.18 3.08 2.15
CA LEU A 77 5.48 3.59 0.99
C LEU A 77 5.67 5.10 0.85
N PHE A 78 5.85 5.54 -0.38
CA PHE A 78 5.68 6.93 -0.78
C PHE A 78 4.57 7.01 -1.81
N ILE A 79 3.57 7.84 -1.53
CA ILE A 79 2.37 8.03 -2.33
C ILE A 79 2.37 9.48 -2.76
N ASP A 80 2.25 9.71 -4.06
CA ASP A 80 1.92 11.00 -4.65
C ASP A 80 0.66 10.87 -5.51
N ARG A 81 0.18 11.99 -6.06
CA ARG A 81 -1.07 12.08 -6.83
C ARG A 81 -1.18 11.03 -7.92
N SER A 82 -0.07 10.72 -8.59
CA SER A 82 -0.05 9.78 -9.71
C SER A 82 1.03 8.69 -9.61
N SER A 83 1.62 8.49 -8.44
CA SER A 83 2.64 7.45 -8.24
C SER A 83 2.54 6.80 -6.87
N VAL A 84 2.96 5.54 -6.82
CA VAL A 84 3.18 4.78 -5.59
C VAL A 84 4.53 4.11 -5.71
N GLU A 85 5.39 4.38 -4.74
CA GLU A 85 6.67 3.74 -4.54
C GLU A 85 6.62 2.93 -3.25
N LEU A 86 7.14 1.71 -3.30
CA LEU A 86 7.12 0.78 -2.18
C LEU A 86 8.50 0.14 -2.04
N PHE A 87 9.01 0.18 -0.82
CA PHE A 87 10.17 -0.56 -0.36
C PHE A 87 9.71 -1.62 0.63
N VAL A 88 10.03 -2.89 0.34
CA VAL A 88 9.69 -4.02 1.20
C VAL A 88 10.94 -4.47 1.93
N ASN A 89 10.83 -4.70 3.24
CA ASN A 89 11.91 -5.17 4.11
C ASN A 89 13.21 -4.39 3.90
N ASP A 90 13.18 -3.08 4.16
CA ASP A 90 14.34 -2.19 4.07
C ASP A 90 15.01 -2.15 2.68
N GLY A 91 14.23 -2.38 1.63
CA GLY A 91 14.69 -2.30 0.25
C GLY A 91 15.11 -3.63 -0.37
N GLU A 92 14.91 -4.76 0.32
CA GLU A 92 15.12 -6.10 -0.24
C GLU A 92 14.36 -6.28 -1.57
N ARG A 93 13.17 -5.68 -1.67
CA ARG A 93 12.42 -5.51 -2.91
C ARG A 93 11.90 -4.08 -3.02
N SER A 94 11.89 -3.55 -4.23
CA SER A 94 11.28 -2.26 -4.53
C SER A 94 10.29 -2.33 -5.69
N PHE A 95 9.28 -1.49 -5.62
CA PHE A 95 8.29 -1.33 -6.66
C PHE A 95 8.00 0.15 -6.86
N THR A 96 8.13 0.61 -8.09
CA THR A 96 7.67 1.92 -8.52
C THR A 96 6.57 1.72 -9.54
N ALA A 97 5.49 2.47 -9.38
CA ALA A 97 4.42 2.46 -10.37
C ALA A 97 3.67 3.78 -10.45
N ARG A 98 3.23 4.10 -11.68
CA ARG A 98 2.24 5.13 -11.91
C ARG A 98 0.84 4.60 -11.60
N VAL A 99 0.01 5.46 -11.04
CA VAL A 99 -1.41 5.24 -10.75
C VAL A 99 -2.18 6.49 -11.21
N TYR A 100 -3.43 6.36 -11.64
CA TYR A 100 -4.24 7.51 -12.04
C TYR A 100 -5.63 7.39 -11.43
N PRO A 101 -5.74 7.40 -10.09
CA PRO A 101 -7.01 7.20 -9.41
C PRO A 101 -7.89 8.45 -9.52
N ASP A 102 -9.18 8.28 -9.30
CA ASP A 102 -10.11 9.40 -9.17
C ASP A 102 -9.69 10.34 -8.04
N PRO A 103 -9.96 11.67 -8.13
CA PRO A 103 -9.60 12.63 -7.09
C PRO A 103 -10.18 12.31 -5.71
N GLY A 104 -11.34 11.63 -5.65
CA GLY A 104 -11.99 11.19 -4.41
C GLY A 104 -11.43 9.90 -3.81
N SER A 105 -10.49 9.24 -4.49
CA SER A 105 -9.86 7.99 -4.06
C SER A 105 -8.61 8.29 -3.25
N ASP A 106 -8.83 8.71 -2.01
CA ASP A 106 -7.82 9.12 -1.04
C ASP A 106 -7.71 8.18 0.17
N GLY A 107 -8.49 7.09 0.19
CA GLY A 107 -8.54 6.16 1.31
C GLY A 107 -7.30 5.29 1.44
N VAL A 108 -6.90 5.05 2.69
CA VAL A 108 -5.93 4.02 3.07
C VAL A 108 -6.61 2.99 3.98
N LEU A 109 -6.53 1.71 3.64
CA LEU A 109 -7.20 0.63 4.36
C LEU A 109 -6.25 -0.53 4.60
N ILE A 110 -6.20 -1.03 5.83
CA ILE A 110 -5.63 -2.34 6.13
C ILE A 110 -6.71 -3.40 5.88
N PHE A 111 -6.33 -4.52 5.27
CA PHE A 111 -7.23 -5.64 5.06
C PHE A 111 -6.58 -6.96 5.47
N ALA A 112 -7.43 -7.93 5.81
CA ALA A 112 -7.08 -9.30 6.10
C ALA A 112 -8.17 -10.23 5.56
N GLU A 113 -7.78 -11.38 5.03
CA GLU A 113 -8.64 -12.39 4.42
C GLU A 113 -8.28 -13.77 5.00
N GLY A 114 -9.29 -14.54 5.43
CA GLY A 114 -9.09 -15.87 5.99
C GLY A 114 -8.39 -15.89 7.35
N GLY A 115 -8.60 -14.87 8.17
CA GLY A 115 -8.06 -14.74 9.53
C GLY A 115 -7.80 -13.29 9.93
N ALA A 116 -7.03 -13.10 10.99
CA ALA A 116 -6.63 -11.79 11.50
C ALA A 116 -5.17 -11.48 11.14
N VAL A 117 -4.87 -10.20 10.95
CA VAL A 117 -3.51 -9.69 10.77
C VAL A 117 -3.10 -8.90 12.01
N VAL A 118 -1.85 -9.08 12.44
CA VAL A 118 -1.23 -8.30 13.52
C VAL A 118 -0.40 -7.18 12.89
N VAL A 119 -0.80 -5.95 13.14
CA VAL A 119 -0.01 -4.76 12.81
C VAL A 119 0.89 -4.46 14.00
N GLU A 120 2.19 -4.59 13.81
CA GLU A 120 3.18 -4.29 14.84
C GLU A 120 3.34 -2.78 15.01
N SER A 121 3.40 -2.04 13.91
CA SER A 121 3.48 -0.58 13.92
C SER A 121 2.95 0.02 12.62
N MET A 122 2.35 1.19 12.70
CA MET A 122 2.02 2.00 11.54
C MET A 122 2.27 3.48 11.85
N ARG A 123 3.05 4.14 11.00
CA ARG A 123 3.26 5.59 11.02
C ARG A 123 2.89 6.16 9.67
N VAL A 124 2.29 7.35 9.68
CA VAL A 124 1.81 8.04 8.48
C VAL A 124 2.20 9.50 8.56
N TRP A 125 2.81 10.02 7.50
CA TRP A 125 3.15 11.43 7.35
C TRP A 125 2.50 11.98 6.10
N ARG A 126 2.03 13.23 6.16
CA ARG A 126 1.62 13.98 4.96
C ARG A 126 2.85 14.62 4.33
N LEU A 127 3.07 14.33 3.06
CA LEU A 127 4.18 14.93 2.31
C LEU A 127 3.83 16.36 1.90
N LYS A 128 4.77 17.29 2.15
CA LYS A 128 4.62 18.69 1.75
C LYS A 128 4.72 18.79 0.23
N ASN A 129 3.96 19.74 -0.34
CA ASN A 129 4.16 20.10 -1.74
C ASN A 129 5.49 20.87 -1.87
N ILE A 130 6.42 20.34 -2.66
CA ILE A 130 7.73 20.96 -2.90
C ILE A 130 7.64 22.24 -3.76
N TRP A 131 6.50 22.48 -4.42
CA TRP A 131 6.25 23.66 -5.27
C TRP A 131 5.51 24.79 -4.56
N ALA A 132 5.11 24.62 -3.29
CA ALA A 132 4.25 25.57 -2.58
C ALA A 132 4.86 26.97 -2.35
N GLY A 133 6.13 27.19 -2.73
CA GLY A 133 6.80 28.49 -2.68
C GLY A 133 7.39 28.96 -4.01
N MET A 134 7.06 28.31 -5.14
CA MET A 134 7.63 28.62 -6.47
C MET A 134 6.65 29.32 -7.41
N LEU A 135 5.49 29.76 -6.93
CA LEU A 135 4.60 30.64 -7.69
C LEU A 135 5.11 32.07 -7.58
N HIS A 136 5.84 32.52 -8.60
CA HIS A 136 6.01 33.92 -8.96
C HIS A 136 5.04 34.26 -10.10
#